data_AF-A0A9W4MCD7-F1
#
_entry.id   AF-A0A9W4MCD7-F1
#
_cell.length_a   1.000
_cell.length_b   1.000
_cell.length_c   1.000
_cell.angle_alpha   90.00
_cell.angle_beta   90.00
_cell.angle_gamma   90.00
#
_symmetry.space_group_name_H-M   'P 1'
#
loop_
_entity.id
_entity.type
_entity.pdbx_description
1 polymer ?
#
loop_
_entity_poly.entity_id
_entity_poly.type
_entity_poly.pdbx_seq_one_letter_code
_entity_poly.pdbx_strand_id
1 'polypeptide(L)'
;MSSLESAIRILQSLSAQKPTLRVSDAAAELDIPKSTVSRLLKTLSEGGILERQDGGREYSVGPLLLQLGGLYVSTHSVLDLVDRSLSHLVETFGFTAYAGILDGADVVVLRQWQGSHPLRLVLDVGSRLPAEQTALGLALLSNCGDAVVAERLGPSVVHPVTGEAIPLADTLADVKRCREAGWIEVACATAPGITSIGAVIKARNASQPDISISVSFPDHAADDALRSAMAGEIIGAAREITDLSSMPLQLSGPRNPGTARGAR
;
A
#
# COMPACT_ATOMS: atom_id res chain seq x y z
N MET A 1 7.19 -2.79 27.29
CA MET A 1 6.78 -3.41 26.03
C MET A 1 6.47 -4.87 26.28
N SER A 2 5.33 -5.34 25.79
CA SER A 2 4.94 -6.76 25.90
C SER A 2 5.75 -7.65 24.94
N SER A 3 5.80 -8.95 25.21
CA SER A 3 6.44 -9.91 24.28
C SER A 3 5.78 -9.93 22.91
N LEU A 4 4.48 -9.63 22.84
CA LEU A 4 3.74 -9.56 21.59
C LEU A 4 4.14 -8.33 20.76
N GLU A 5 4.23 -7.16 21.38
CA GLU A 5 4.74 -5.94 20.71
C GLU A 5 6.13 -6.16 20.13
N SER A 6 7.02 -6.82 20.90
CA SER A 6 8.37 -7.15 20.42
C SER A 6 8.33 -8.11 19.23
N ALA A 7 7.44 -9.11 19.23
CA ALA A 7 7.27 -10.02 18.10
C ALA A 7 6.78 -9.27 16.85
N ILE A 8 5.81 -8.36 16.99
CA ILE A 8 5.31 -7.53 15.88
C ILE A 8 6.44 -6.66 15.31
N ARG A 9 7.22 -6.00 16.17
CA ARG A 9 8.37 -5.19 15.73
C ARG A 9 9.45 -6.01 15.02
N ILE A 10 9.68 -7.25 15.46
CA ILE A 10 10.58 -8.18 14.74
C ILE A 10 10.07 -8.43 13.33
N LEU A 11 8.77 -8.75 13.17
CA LEU A 11 8.19 -8.98 11.84
C LEU A 11 8.27 -7.73 10.95
N GLN A 12 8.06 -6.55 11.52
CA GLN A 12 8.15 -5.26 10.81
C GLN A 12 9.57 -4.88 10.37
N SER A 13 10.61 -5.50 10.93
CA SER A 13 12.01 -5.28 10.53
C SER A 13 12.44 -6.09 9.29
N LEU A 14 11.58 -7.01 8.82
CA LEU A 14 11.78 -7.70 7.55
C LEU A 14 11.29 -6.80 6.40
N SER A 15 12.03 -6.82 5.31
CA SER A 15 11.65 -6.14 4.06
C SER A 15 12.19 -6.89 2.85
N ALA A 16 11.85 -6.47 1.64
CA ALA A 16 12.44 -7.04 0.43
C ALA A 16 13.97 -6.80 0.37
N GLN A 17 14.46 -5.66 0.88
CA GLN A 17 15.89 -5.36 0.97
C GLN A 17 16.60 -6.12 2.11
N LYS A 18 15.83 -6.55 3.12
CA LYS A 18 16.28 -7.33 4.27
C LYS A 18 15.34 -8.53 4.50
N PRO A 19 15.40 -9.55 3.62
CA PRO A 19 14.43 -10.66 3.63
C PRO A 19 14.71 -11.69 4.72
N THR A 20 15.86 -11.59 5.39
CA THR A 20 16.24 -12.48 6.49
C THR A 20 16.69 -11.68 7.72
N LEU A 21 16.54 -12.31 8.89
CA LEU A 21 16.93 -11.74 10.18
C LEU A 21 17.83 -12.68 10.98
N ARG A 22 18.82 -12.10 11.64
CA ARG A 22 19.63 -12.76 12.67
C ARG A 22 19.26 -12.24 14.04
N VAL A 23 19.44 -13.08 15.07
CA VAL A 23 19.19 -12.70 16.47
C VAL A 23 20.01 -11.48 16.88
N SER A 24 21.27 -11.38 16.43
CA SER A 24 22.15 -10.24 16.72
C SER A 24 21.60 -8.93 16.17
N ASP A 25 21.09 -8.98 14.94
CA ASP A 25 20.75 -7.80 14.17
C ASP A 25 19.41 -7.25 14.66
N ALA A 26 18.42 -8.13 14.87
CA ALA A 26 17.15 -7.77 15.48
C ALA A 26 17.30 -7.25 16.92
N ALA A 27 18.22 -7.83 17.71
CA ALA A 27 18.48 -7.34 19.07
C ALA A 27 19.09 -5.93 19.08
N ALA A 28 20.01 -5.66 18.16
CA ALA A 28 20.65 -4.35 18.03
C ALA A 28 19.67 -3.30 17.49
N GLU A 29 18.89 -3.64 16.47
CA GLU A 29 17.95 -2.73 15.81
C GLU A 29 16.77 -2.35 16.71
N LEU A 30 16.21 -3.31 17.45
CA LEU A 30 15.03 -3.09 18.26
C LEU A 30 15.34 -2.64 19.69
N ASP A 31 16.62 -2.66 20.07
CA ASP A 31 17.14 -2.45 21.43
C ASP A 31 16.51 -3.41 22.45
N ILE A 32 16.59 -4.72 22.17
CA ILE A 32 15.98 -5.79 22.98
C ILE A 32 17.04 -6.86 23.31
N PRO A 33 17.05 -7.44 24.52
CA PRO A 33 18.00 -8.50 24.87
C PRO A 33 17.99 -9.67 23.89
N LYS A 34 19.17 -10.12 23.46
CA LYS A 34 19.35 -11.27 22.54
C LYS A 34 18.61 -12.53 22.98
N SER A 35 18.54 -12.78 24.30
CA SER A 35 17.82 -13.94 24.85
C SER A 35 16.31 -13.85 24.60
N THR A 36 15.74 -12.64 24.65
CA THR A 36 14.33 -12.39 24.33
C THR A 36 14.07 -12.55 22.84
N VAL A 37 14.89 -11.92 21.99
CA VAL A 37 14.78 -12.05 20.53
C VAL A 37 14.90 -13.49 20.08
N SER A 38 15.87 -14.24 20.63
CA SER A 38 16.05 -15.67 20.34
C SER A 38 14.81 -16.50 20.67
N ARG A 39 14.20 -16.29 21.85
CA ARG A 39 12.96 -16.96 22.24
C ARG A 39 11.80 -16.60 21.30
N LEU A 40 11.63 -15.32 20.97
CA LEU A 40 10.56 -14.86 20.08
C LEU A 40 10.71 -15.44 18.67
N LEU A 41 11.90 -15.36 18.06
CA LEU A 41 12.16 -15.91 16.74
C LEU A 41 11.92 -17.42 16.70
N LYS A 42 12.32 -18.14 17.77
CA LYS A 42 12.03 -19.57 17.91
C LYS A 42 10.53 -19.84 17.94
N THR A 43 9.77 -19.13 18.78
CA THR A 43 8.31 -19.29 18.88
C THR A 43 7.59 -18.95 17.57
N LEU A 44 7.98 -17.85 16.91
CA LEU A 44 7.44 -17.46 15.59
C LEU A 44 7.74 -18.54 14.54
N SER A 45 8.92 -19.17 14.62
CA SER A 45 9.30 -20.25 13.71
C SER A 45 8.55 -21.55 13.98
N GLU A 46 8.40 -21.96 15.24
CA GLU A 46 7.61 -23.13 15.63
C GLU A 46 6.13 -22.97 15.27
N GLY A 47 5.62 -21.72 15.28
CA GLY A 47 4.28 -21.37 14.81
C GLY A 47 4.15 -21.21 13.29
N GLY A 48 5.22 -21.34 12.51
CA GLY A 48 5.20 -21.24 11.05
C GLY A 48 5.09 -19.82 10.47
N ILE A 49 5.13 -18.78 11.33
CA ILE A 49 5.15 -17.37 10.91
C ILE A 49 6.52 -17.04 10.29
N LEU A 50 7.58 -17.55 10.90
CA LEU A 50 8.93 -17.51 10.35
C LEU A 50 9.39 -18.93 10.02
N GLU A 51 10.44 -19.04 9.23
CA GLU A 51 11.16 -20.29 9.01
C GLU A 51 12.66 -20.05 9.18
N ARG A 52 13.36 -21.08 9.62
CA ARG A 52 14.80 -21.01 9.85
C ARG A 52 15.51 -21.47 8.57
N GLN A 53 16.35 -20.59 8.02
CA GLN A 53 17.08 -20.83 6.78
C GLN A 53 18.17 -21.90 6.93
N ASP A 54 18.59 -22.48 5.81
CA ASP A 54 19.68 -23.46 5.73
C ASP A 54 20.97 -22.87 6.32
N GLY A 55 21.53 -23.55 7.33
CA GLY A 55 22.65 -23.04 8.14
C GLY A 55 22.25 -22.47 9.50
N GLY A 56 20.95 -22.35 9.79
CA GLY A 56 20.39 -22.21 11.13
C GLY A 56 20.59 -20.86 11.82
N ARG A 57 21.20 -19.87 11.19
CA ARG A 57 21.48 -18.57 11.85
C ARG A 57 20.52 -17.47 11.44
N GLU A 58 19.73 -17.69 10.40
CA GLU A 58 18.84 -16.71 9.81
C GLU A 58 17.40 -17.21 9.83
N TYR A 59 16.47 -16.26 9.94
CA TYR A 59 15.03 -16.48 9.87
C TYR A 59 14.46 -15.68 8.69
N SER A 60 13.54 -16.26 7.93
CA SER A 60 12.78 -15.61 6.88
C SER A 60 11.28 -15.77 7.13
N VAL A 61 10.47 -15.13 6.29
CA VAL A 61 9.00 -15.29 6.29
C VAL A 61 8.66 -16.76 6.04
N GLY A 62 7.83 -17.33 6.92
CA GLY A 62 7.34 -18.70 6.82
C GLY A 62 5.97 -18.80 6.12
N PRO A 63 5.52 -20.03 5.82
CA PRO A 63 4.32 -20.27 5.02
C PRO A 63 3.00 -19.78 5.65
N LEU A 64 2.93 -19.68 6.99
CA LEU A 64 1.72 -19.17 7.65
C LEU A 64 1.45 -17.71 7.28
N LEU A 65 2.49 -16.88 7.15
CA LEU A 65 2.31 -15.49 6.73
C LEU A 65 1.83 -15.38 5.29
N LEU A 66 2.30 -16.25 4.40
CA LEU A 66 1.78 -16.33 3.02
C LEU A 66 0.28 -16.70 3.03
N GLN A 67 -0.11 -17.68 3.83
CA GLN A 67 -1.51 -18.09 3.98
C GLN A 67 -2.39 -16.92 4.48
N LEU A 68 -1.96 -16.23 5.55
CA LEU A 68 -2.70 -15.11 6.13
C LEU A 68 -2.77 -13.91 5.16
N GLY A 69 -1.68 -13.60 4.47
CA GLY A 69 -1.65 -12.58 3.42
C GLY A 69 -2.57 -12.92 2.25
N GLY A 70 -2.63 -14.18 1.85
CA GLY A 70 -3.56 -14.68 0.84
C GLY A 70 -5.03 -14.51 1.25
N LEU A 71 -5.36 -14.76 2.53
CA LEU A 71 -6.70 -14.50 3.08
C LEU A 71 -7.04 -13.01 3.10
N TYR A 72 -6.07 -12.16 3.43
CA TYR A 72 -6.24 -10.71 3.34
C TYR A 72 -6.55 -10.30 1.89
N VAL A 73 -5.78 -10.77 0.91
CA VAL A 73 -6.04 -10.45 -0.50
C VAL A 73 -7.40 -10.97 -0.97
N SER A 74 -7.77 -12.22 -0.65
CA SER A 74 -9.01 -12.83 -1.14
C SER A 74 -10.28 -12.19 -0.58
N THR A 75 -10.20 -11.57 0.60
CA THR A 75 -11.31 -10.79 1.19
C THR A 75 -11.48 -9.41 0.57
N HIS A 76 -10.52 -8.95 -0.24
CA HIS A 76 -10.52 -7.65 -0.90
C HIS A 76 -10.66 -7.81 -2.42
N SER A 77 -11.84 -8.23 -2.89
CA SER A 77 -12.15 -8.45 -4.32
C SER A 77 -11.91 -7.23 -5.23
N VAL A 78 -11.84 -6.04 -4.66
CA VAL A 78 -11.52 -4.79 -5.37
C VAL A 78 -10.07 -4.80 -5.89
N LEU A 79 -9.17 -5.58 -5.30
CA LEU A 79 -7.77 -5.62 -5.71
C LEU A 79 -7.58 -6.18 -7.13
N ASP A 80 -8.47 -7.06 -7.61
CA ASP A 80 -8.43 -7.55 -8.99
C ASP A 80 -8.82 -6.46 -10.00
N LEU A 81 -9.70 -5.54 -9.61
CA LEU A 81 -10.02 -4.35 -10.41
C LEU A 81 -8.84 -3.38 -10.41
N VAL A 82 -8.25 -3.15 -9.25
CA VAL A 82 -7.05 -2.32 -9.09
C VAL A 82 -5.90 -2.86 -9.95
N ASP A 83 -5.62 -4.16 -9.90
CA ASP A 83 -4.54 -4.77 -10.68
C ASP A 83 -4.72 -4.57 -12.19
N ARG A 84 -5.95 -4.71 -12.70
CA ARG A 84 -6.25 -4.43 -14.12
C ARG A 84 -6.02 -2.97 -14.48
N SER A 85 -6.46 -2.04 -13.63
CA SER A 85 -6.23 -0.61 -13.88
C SER A 85 -4.75 -0.24 -13.79
N LEU A 86 -3.99 -0.80 -12.85
CA LEU A 86 -2.54 -0.58 -12.78
C LEU A 86 -1.83 -1.12 -14.03
N SER A 87 -2.16 -2.33 -14.49
CA SER A 87 -1.62 -2.88 -15.75
C SER A 87 -1.92 -1.96 -16.93
N HIS A 88 -3.15 -1.47 -17.04
CA HIS A 88 -3.56 -0.58 -18.11
C HIS A 88 -2.81 0.76 -18.10
N LEU A 89 -2.65 1.37 -16.92
CA LEU A 89 -1.85 2.60 -16.77
C LEU A 89 -0.40 2.39 -17.20
N VAL A 90 0.20 1.27 -16.81
CA VAL A 90 1.57 0.91 -17.20
C VAL A 90 1.69 0.67 -18.70
N GLU A 91 0.76 -0.06 -19.31
CA GLU A 91 0.73 -0.32 -20.75
C GLU A 91 0.58 0.98 -21.56
N THR A 92 -0.21 1.92 -21.04
CA THR A 92 -0.52 3.19 -21.72
C THR A 92 0.64 4.19 -21.60
N PHE A 93 1.24 4.32 -20.42
CA PHE A 93 2.22 5.37 -20.13
C PHE A 93 3.66 4.89 -19.96
N GLY A 94 3.89 3.59 -19.77
CA GLY A 94 5.22 3.00 -19.58
C GLY A 94 5.87 3.27 -18.22
N PHE A 95 5.18 3.98 -17.32
CA PHE A 95 5.65 4.33 -15.98
C PHE A 95 5.10 3.39 -14.91
N THR A 96 5.83 3.21 -13.81
CA THR A 96 5.43 2.29 -12.74
C THR A 96 4.18 2.78 -12.03
N ALA A 97 3.24 1.89 -11.80
CA ALA A 97 2.00 2.17 -11.07
C ALA A 97 1.94 1.38 -9.76
N TYR A 98 1.32 1.97 -8.74
CA TYR A 98 1.19 1.42 -7.40
C TYR A 98 -0.24 1.53 -6.90
N ALA A 99 -0.60 0.65 -5.98
CA ALA A 99 -1.75 0.85 -5.12
C ALA A 99 -1.39 0.60 -3.66
N GLY A 100 -2.05 1.33 -2.76
CA GLY A 100 -1.81 1.21 -1.33
C GLY A 100 -3.00 1.63 -0.47
N ILE A 101 -2.89 1.34 0.82
CA ILE A 101 -3.88 1.69 1.84
C ILE A 101 -3.22 2.49 2.96
N LEU A 102 -4.02 3.23 3.72
CA LEU A 102 -3.55 3.96 4.88
C LEU A 102 -3.55 3.05 6.11
N ASP A 103 -2.42 2.97 6.80
CA ASP A 103 -2.25 2.27 8.08
C ASP A 103 -1.52 3.17 9.08
N GLY A 104 -2.27 3.71 10.04
CA GLY A 104 -1.78 4.77 10.91
C GLY A 104 -1.44 6.05 10.13
N ALA A 105 -0.17 6.45 10.18
CA ALA A 105 0.42 7.59 9.48
C ALA A 105 1.08 7.20 8.14
N ASP A 106 1.19 5.91 7.83
CA ASP A 106 1.88 5.43 6.64
C ASP A 106 0.89 4.96 5.57
N VAL A 107 1.35 4.98 4.32
CA VAL A 107 0.78 4.14 3.27
C VAL A 107 1.51 2.79 3.23
N VAL A 108 0.74 1.71 3.07
CA VAL A 108 1.26 0.36 2.79
C VAL A 108 0.98 0.01 1.34
N VAL A 109 2.03 -0.34 0.58
CA VAL A 109 1.89 -0.75 -0.81
C VAL A 109 1.26 -2.15 -0.88
N LEU A 110 0.11 -2.27 -1.55
CA LEU A 110 -0.59 -3.53 -1.75
C LEU A 110 -0.34 -4.15 -3.12
N ARG A 111 -0.12 -3.33 -4.14
CA ARG A 111 0.10 -3.74 -5.54
C ARG A 111 1.10 -2.83 -6.23
N GLN A 112 1.77 -3.40 -7.22
CA GLN A 112 2.71 -2.71 -8.09
C GLN A 112 2.66 -3.34 -9.47
N TRP A 113 2.70 -2.51 -10.50
CA TRP A 113 2.99 -2.90 -11.87
C TRP A 113 4.19 -2.11 -12.39
N GLN A 114 5.23 -2.83 -12.81
CA GLN A 114 6.50 -2.21 -13.19
C GLN A 114 6.43 -1.61 -14.59
N GLY A 115 6.77 -0.33 -14.70
CA GLY A 115 6.98 0.34 -15.97
C GLY A 115 8.28 -0.10 -16.65
N SER A 116 8.38 0.18 -17.94
CA SER A 116 9.58 -0.10 -18.75
C SER A 116 10.64 0.99 -18.65
N HIS A 117 10.31 2.15 -18.05
CA HIS A 117 11.25 3.27 -17.95
C HIS A 117 12.47 2.92 -17.05
N PRO A 118 13.72 3.23 -17.50
CA PRO A 118 14.92 2.87 -16.75
C PRO A 118 15.03 3.53 -15.37
N LEU A 119 14.73 4.83 -15.31
CA LEU A 119 14.63 5.56 -14.04
C LEU A 119 13.20 5.42 -13.51
N ARG A 120 13.06 4.81 -12.32
CA ARG A 120 11.78 4.58 -11.67
C ARG A 120 11.94 4.54 -10.16
N LEU A 121 10.85 4.86 -9.46
CA LEU A 121 10.72 4.53 -8.05
C LEU A 121 10.63 3.00 -7.92
N VAL A 122 11.22 2.44 -6.86
CA VAL A 122 11.15 1.00 -6.58
C VAL A 122 10.61 0.85 -5.17
N LEU A 123 9.34 0.44 -5.08
CA LEU A 123 8.66 0.11 -3.84
C LEU A 123 8.15 -1.31 -4.00
N ASP A 124 8.43 -2.16 -3.02
CA ASP A 124 7.95 -3.54 -3.03
C ASP A 124 6.56 -3.62 -2.39
N VAL A 125 5.81 -4.67 -2.71
CA VAL A 125 4.55 -4.96 -1.99
C VAL A 125 4.87 -5.18 -0.51
N GLY A 126 4.13 -4.50 0.36
CA GLY A 126 4.36 -4.46 1.81
C GLY A 126 5.26 -3.32 2.28
N SER A 127 5.93 -2.58 1.38
CA SER A 127 6.68 -1.38 1.75
C SER A 127 5.78 -0.34 2.41
N ARG A 128 6.33 0.37 3.40
CA ARG A 128 5.67 1.45 4.14
C ARG A 128 6.34 2.78 3.81
N LEU A 129 5.53 3.81 3.57
CA LEU A 129 6.00 5.18 3.35
C LEU A 129 5.15 6.18 4.12
N PRO A 130 5.70 7.31 4.59
CA PRO A 130 4.92 8.36 5.23
C PRO A 130 3.83 8.89 4.29
N ALA A 131 2.58 8.96 4.77
CA ALA A 131 1.45 9.27 3.91
C ALA A 131 1.51 10.69 3.33
N GLU A 132 1.95 11.66 4.13
CA GLU A 132 2.07 13.07 3.78
C GLU A 132 3.04 13.38 2.62
N GLN A 133 3.91 12.41 2.27
CA GLN A 133 5.03 12.59 1.33
C GLN A 133 4.83 11.78 0.04
N THR A 134 3.67 11.16 -0.10
CA THR A 134 3.35 10.31 -1.24
C THR A 134 2.03 10.74 -1.86
N ALA A 135 1.93 10.63 -3.19
CA ALA A 135 0.66 10.84 -3.88
C ALA A 135 -0.41 9.86 -3.41
N LEU A 136 -0.03 8.60 -3.11
CA LEU A 136 -0.95 7.60 -2.53
C LEU A 136 -1.52 8.06 -1.19
N GLY A 137 -0.63 8.46 -0.27
CA GLY A 137 -1.01 8.82 1.09
C GLY A 137 -1.81 10.11 1.14
N LEU A 138 -1.40 11.16 0.43
CA LEU A 138 -2.17 12.41 0.36
C LEU A 138 -3.55 12.21 -0.29
N ALA A 139 -3.65 11.35 -1.31
CA ALA A 139 -4.94 10.96 -1.89
C ALA A 139 -5.84 10.24 -0.87
N LEU A 140 -5.30 9.28 -0.10
CA LEU A 140 -6.04 8.60 0.97
C LEU A 140 -6.49 9.56 2.08
N LEU A 141 -5.58 10.43 2.53
CA LEU A 141 -5.87 11.44 3.56
C LEU A 141 -6.92 12.45 3.10
N SER A 142 -7.06 12.71 1.80
CA SER A 142 -8.11 13.58 1.23
C SER A 142 -9.53 13.13 1.56
N ASN A 143 -9.74 11.81 1.75
CA ASN A 143 -11.02 11.24 2.13
C ASN A 143 -11.25 11.23 3.66
N CYS A 144 -10.23 11.56 4.45
CA CYS A 144 -10.33 11.77 5.90
C CYS A 144 -10.75 13.21 6.22
N GLY A 145 -11.39 13.40 7.38
CA GLY A 145 -11.59 14.74 7.93
C GLY A 145 -10.30 15.28 8.56
N ASP A 146 -10.12 16.60 8.55
CA ASP A 146 -8.87 17.26 8.96
C ASP A 146 -8.44 16.90 10.40
N ALA A 147 -9.40 16.69 11.31
CA ALA A 147 -9.12 16.25 12.68
C ALA A 147 -8.51 14.83 12.73
N VAL A 148 -8.97 13.92 11.87
CA VAL A 148 -8.44 12.55 11.77
C VAL A 148 -7.04 12.57 11.17
N VAL A 149 -6.79 13.45 10.19
CA VAL A 149 -5.45 13.64 9.61
C VAL A 149 -4.50 14.17 10.69
N ALA A 150 -4.93 15.18 11.46
CA ALA A 150 -4.13 15.76 12.55
C ALA A 150 -3.79 14.73 13.64
N GLU A 151 -4.76 13.90 14.03
CA GLU A 151 -4.55 12.83 15.02
C GLU A 151 -3.54 11.78 14.52
N ARG A 152 -3.62 11.41 13.23
CA ARG A 152 -2.74 10.40 12.63
C ARG A 152 -1.30 10.87 12.49
N LEU A 153 -1.09 12.10 12.01
CA LEU A 153 0.24 12.61 11.65
C LEU A 153 0.93 13.36 12.78
N GLY A 154 0.17 13.88 13.75
CA GLY A 154 0.70 14.78 14.77
C GLY A 154 1.02 16.18 14.22
N PRO A 155 1.81 17.00 14.94
CA PRO A 155 2.00 18.41 14.63
C PRO A 155 2.93 18.67 13.43
N SER A 156 3.85 17.75 13.17
CA SER A 156 4.84 17.86 12.09
C SER A 156 5.47 16.51 11.82
N VAL A 157 5.97 16.36 10.60
CA VAL A 157 6.66 15.16 10.12
C VAL A 157 8.01 15.55 9.55
N VAL A 158 8.99 14.63 9.57
CA VAL A 158 10.36 14.92 9.15
C VAL A 158 10.58 14.42 7.73
N HIS A 159 11.02 15.31 6.85
CA HIS A 159 11.39 14.94 5.50
C HIS A 159 12.60 13.98 5.53
N PRO A 160 12.54 12.80 4.90
CA PRO A 160 13.50 11.71 5.06
C PRO A 160 14.87 12.03 4.46
N VAL A 161 14.91 12.90 3.45
CA VAL A 161 16.17 13.33 2.80
C VAL A 161 16.73 14.63 3.39
N THR A 162 15.94 15.70 3.49
CA THR A 162 16.43 17.00 3.98
C THR A 162 16.50 17.09 5.51
N GLY A 163 15.74 16.25 6.24
CA GLY A 163 15.61 16.34 7.69
C GLY A 163 14.75 17.51 8.15
N GLU A 164 14.14 18.25 7.24
CA GLU A 164 13.30 19.41 7.56
C GLU A 164 11.94 18.98 8.11
N ALA A 165 11.44 19.72 9.10
CA ALA A 165 10.10 19.50 9.62
C ALA A 165 9.08 20.10 8.65
N ILE A 166 8.17 19.27 8.15
CA ILE A 166 6.99 19.66 7.38
C ILE A 166 5.85 19.88 8.39
N PRO A 167 5.35 21.12 8.55
CA PRO A 167 4.23 21.40 9.42
C PRO A 167 2.95 20.70 8.93
N LEU A 168 2.12 20.24 9.88
CA LEU A 168 0.81 19.66 9.57
C LEU A 168 -0.07 20.58 8.69
N ALA A 169 0.07 21.90 8.83
CA ALA A 169 -0.69 22.87 8.03
C ALA A 169 -0.44 22.74 6.52
N ASP A 170 0.79 22.42 6.12
CA ASP A 170 1.14 22.25 4.71
C ASP A 170 0.53 20.97 4.16
N THR A 171 0.60 19.88 4.93
CA THR A 171 -0.08 18.62 4.60
C THR A 171 -1.60 18.80 4.51
N LEU A 172 -2.22 19.55 5.41
CA LEU A 172 -3.65 19.83 5.36
C LEU A 172 -4.05 20.68 4.15
N ALA A 173 -3.19 21.59 3.70
CA ALA A 173 -3.40 22.33 2.46
C ALA A 173 -3.40 21.38 1.25
N ASP A 174 -2.46 20.43 1.19
CA ASP A 174 -2.39 19.44 0.12
C ASP A 174 -3.58 18.49 0.11
N VAL A 175 -3.96 17.99 1.29
CA VAL A 175 -5.16 17.18 1.50
C VAL A 175 -6.41 17.91 1.01
N LYS A 176 -6.53 19.21 1.30
CA LYS A 176 -7.66 20.03 0.84
C LYS A 176 -7.66 20.18 -0.69
N ARG A 177 -6.51 20.49 -1.30
CA ARG A 177 -6.37 20.57 -2.77
C ARG A 177 -6.75 19.25 -3.43
N CYS A 178 -6.29 18.14 -2.87
CA CYS A 178 -6.62 16.80 -3.36
C CYS A 178 -8.12 16.50 -3.23
N ARG A 179 -8.73 16.87 -2.10
CA ARG A 179 -10.17 16.67 -1.86
C ARG A 179 -11.04 17.41 -2.87
N GLU A 180 -10.63 18.62 -3.26
CA GLU A 180 -11.34 19.46 -4.24
C GLU A 180 -11.14 18.95 -5.68
N ALA A 181 -9.93 18.51 -6.03
CA ALA A 181 -9.59 18.06 -7.38
C ALA A 181 -9.94 16.58 -7.65
N GLY A 182 -9.96 15.74 -6.62
CA GLY A 182 -10.09 14.28 -6.71
C GLY A 182 -8.79 13.54 -7.05
N TRP A 183 -7.66 14.24 -7.10
CA TRP A 183 -6.32 13.70 -7.39
C TRP A 183 -5.25 14.65 -6.87
N ILE A 184 -3.99 14.21 -6.85
CA ILE A 184 -2.85 15.04 -6.46
C ILE A 184 -1.58 14.64 -7.23
N GLU A 185 -0.73 15.62 -7.51
CA GLU A 185 0.64 15.45 -8.00
C GLU A 185 1.64 15.80 -6.90
N VAL A 186 2.61 14.93 -6.67
CA VAL A 186 3.57 15.05 -5.56
C VAL A 186 4.95 14.64 -6.04
N ALA A 187 5.95 15.50 -5.81
CA ALA A 187 7.34 15.15 -6.01
C ALA A 187 7.79 14.14 -4.93
N CYS A 188 8.49 13.10 -5.32
CA CYS A 188 8.91 12.03 -4.42
C CYS A 188 10.03 12.50 -3.51
N ALA A 189 9.74 12.62 -2.21
CA ALA A 189 10.70 13.03 -1.20
C ALA A 189 11.93 12.12 -1.11
N THR A 190 11.77 10.81 -1.34
CA THR A 190 12.84 9.80 -1.22
C THR A 190 13.58 9.52 -2.53
N ALA A 191 13.05 9.98 -3.67
CA ALA A 191 13.66 9.78 -4.98
C ALA A 191 13.62 11.10 -5.79
N PRO A 192 14.61 11.98 -5.60
CA PRO A 192 14.70 13.25 -6.33
C PRO A 192 14.61 13.07 -7.85
N GLY A 193 13.82 13.91 -8.51
CA GLY A 193 13.58 13.85 -9.95
C GLY A 193 12.47 12.88 -10.38
N ILE A 194 11.74 12.30 -9.42
CA ILE A 194 10.55 11.49 -9.66
C ILE A 194 9.33 12.21 -9.10
N THR A 195 8.28 12.29 -9.91
CA THR A 195 6.96 12.80 -9.52
C THR A 195 5.95 11.67 -9.58
N SER A 196 4.92 11.74 -8.73
CA SER A 196 3.81 10.80 -8.73
C SER A 196 2.47 11.52 -8.80
N ILE A 197 1.55 10.96 -9.57
CA ILE A 197 0.14 11.38 -9.60
C ILE A 197 -0.70 10.29 -8.95
N GLY A 198 -1.62 10.64 -8.06
CA GLY A 198 -2.45 9.68 -7.34
C GLY A 198 -3.89 10.13 -7.12
N ALA A 199 -4.79 9.16 -6.99
CA ALA A 199 -6.21 9.36 -6.66
C ALA A 199 -6.71 8.26 -5.72
N VAL A 200 -7.85 8.52 -5.07
CA VAL A 200 -8.46 7.60 -4.11
C VAL A 200 -9.64 6.84 -4.72
N ILE A 201 -9.64 5.54 -4.48
CA ILE A 201 -10.75 4.61 -4.68
C ILE A 201 -11.45 4.46 -3.34
N LYS A 202 -12.70 4.92 -3.27
CA LYS A 202 -13.45 4.90 -2.00
C LYS A 202 -13.96 3.50 -1.73
N ALA A 203 -13.84 3.08 -0.48
CA ALA A 203 -14.39 1.82 -0.01
C ALA A 203 -15.92 1.83 -0.10
N ARG A 204 -16.48 0.64 -0.38
CA ARG A 204 -17.92 0.43 -0.42
C ARG A 204 -18.59 0.75 0.92
N ASN A 205 -17.93 0.42 2.02
CA ASN A 205 -18.42 0.58 3.37
C ASN A 205 -17.25 0.67 4.37
N ALA A 206 -17.56 1.03 5.62
CA ALA A 206 -16.56 1.20 6.67
C ALA A 206 -15.79 -0.06 7.09
N SER A 207 -16.17 -1.26 6.60
CA SER A 207 -15.44 -2.50 6.88
C SER A 207 -14.29 -2.77 5.90
N GLN A 208 -14.18 -1.97 4.85
CA GLN A 208 -13.07 -2.03 3.89
C GLN A 208 -12.30 -0.70 3.93
N PRO A 209 -10.96 -0.73 3.82
CA PRO A 209 -10.18 0.49 3.72
C PRO A 209 -10.35 1.12 2.34
N ASP A 210 -10.27 2.45 2.27
CA ASP A 210 -10.04 3.14 1.02
C ASP A 210 -8.68 2.71 0.44
N ILE A 211 -8.59 2.67 -0.89
CA ILE A 211 -7.37 2.35 -1.62
C ILE A 211 -6.97 3.58 -2.41
N SER A 212 -5.68 3.85 -2.58
CA SER A 212 -5.23 4.80 -3.59
C SER A 212 -4.45 4.08 -4.67
N ILE A 213 -4.54 4.61 -5.89
CA ILE A 213 -3.71 4.25 -7.03
C ILE A 213 -2.85 5.44 -7.42
N SER A 214 -1.63 5.18 -7.88
CA SER A 214 -0.72 6.22 -8.38
C SER A 214 0.15 5.74 -9.52
N VAL A 215 0.64 6.67 -10.34
CA VAL A 215 1.70 6.44 -11.32
C VAL A 215 2.89 7.33 -10.98
N SER A 216 4.10 6.77 -10.98
CA SER A 216 5.34 7.47 -10.69
C SER A 216 6.25 7.52 -11.92
N PHE A 217 6.70 8.71 -12.27
CA PHE A 217 7.45 8.99 -13.50
C PHE A 217 8.59 9.97 -13.25
N PRO A 218 9.70 9.91 -14.03
CA PRO A 218 10.73 10.94 -13.97
C PRO A 218 10.22 12.28 -14.48
N ASP A 219 10.61 13.38 -13.82
CA ASP A 219 10.11 14.72 -14.14
C ASP A 219 10.35 15.13 -15.60
N HIS A 220 11.48 14.71 -16.16
CA HIS A 220 11.89 15.00 -17.54
C HIS A 220 11.22 14.10 -18.58
N ALA A 221 10.55 13.01 -18.15
CA ALA A 221 9.90 12.05 -19.04
C ALA A 221 8.43 12.41 -19.31
N ALA A 222 7.86 13.38 -18.60
CA ALA A 222 6.46 13.81 -18.77
C ALA A 222 6.33 15.33 -18.80
N ASP A 223 5.87 15.84 -19.95
CA ASP A 223 5.43 17.23 -20.11
C ASP A 223 4.02 17.44 -19.52
N ASP A 224 3.55 18.69 -19.50
CA ASP A 224 2.25 19.05 -18.91
C ASP A 224 1.07 18.33 -19.60
N ALA A 225 1.19 18.03 -20.90
CA ALA A 225 0.16 17.32 -21.65
C ALA A 225 0.08 15.85 -21.21
N LEU A 226 1.22 15.17 -21.08
CA LEU A 226 1.29 13.80 -20.59
C LEU A 226 0.86 13.70 -19.11
N ARG A 227 1.26 14.66 -18.27
CA ARG A 227 0.81 14.75 -16.88
C ARG A 227 -0.71 14.89 -16.78
N SER A 228 -1.29 15.77 -17.60
CA SER A 228 -2.75 15.95 -17.65
C SER A 228 -3.48 14.69 -18.13
N ALA A 229 -2.92 13.97 -19.12
CA ALA A 229 -3.46 12.70 -19.58
C ALA A 229 -3.41 11.62 -18.48
N MET A 230 -2.28 11.49 -17.78
CA MET A 230 -2.14 10.57 -16.65
C MET A 230 -3.13 10.87 -15.52
N ALA A 231 -3.29 12.15 -15.16
CA ALA A 231 -4.26 12.56 -14.16
C ALA A 231 -5.69 12.19 -14.58
N GLY A 232 -6.06 12.45 -15.84
CA GLY A 232 -7.38 12.07 -16.39
C GLY A 232 -7.66 10.57 -16.29
N GLU A 233 -6.72 9.73 -16.72
CA GLU A 233 -6.85 8.27 -16.67
C GLU A 233 -6.90 7.73 -15.23
N ILE A 234 -6.06 8.24 -14.33
CA ILE A 234 -6.06 7.84 -12.92
C ILE A 234 -7.39 8.21 -12.23
N ILE A 235 -7.93 9.40 -12.49
CA ILE A 235 -9.23 9.82 -11.96
C ILE A 235 -10.35 8.94 -12.52
N GLY A 236 -10.31 8.67 -13.83
CA GLY A 236 -11.26 7.78 -14.51
C GLY A 236 -11.28 6.39 -13.90
N ALA A 237 -10.11 5.76 -13.79
CA ALA A 237 -9.94 4.44 -13.19
C ALA A 237 -10.40 4.43 -11.73
N ALA A 238 -10.03 5.42 -10.93
CA ALA A 238 -10.42 5.48 -9.53
C ALA A 238 -11.95 5.57 -9.35
N ARG A 239 -12.63 6.37 -10.19
CA ARG A 239 -14.09 6.49 -10.19
C ARG A 239 -14.77 5.21 -10.66
N GLU A 240 -14.31 4.63 -11.76
CA GLU A 240 -14.87 3.38 -12.28
C GLU A 240 -14.81 2.26 -11.23
N ILE A 241 -13.65 2.09 -10.57
CA ILE A 241 -13.51 1.08 -9.52
C ILE A 241 -14.41 1.41 -8.32
N THR A 242 -14.49 2.68 -7.93
CA THR A 242 -15.40 3.12 -6.84
C THR A 242 -16.85 2.79 -7.15
N ASP A 243 -17.30 3.02 -8.39
CA ASP A 243 -18.68 2.73 -8.81
C ASP A 243 -18.96 1.22 -8.89
N LEU A 244 -18.05 0.45 -9.49
CA LEU A 244 -18.16 -1.01 -9.60
C LEU A 244 -18.14 -1.69 -8.23
N SER A 245 -17.31 -1.20 -7.32
CA SER A 245 -17.25 -1.71 -5.93
C SER A 245 -18.47 -1.30 -5.11
N SER A 246 -19.15 -0.21 -5.47
CA SER A 246 -20.37 0.26 -4.83
C SER A 246 -21.63 -0.48 -5.28
N MET A 247 -21.62 -1.10 -6.47
CA MET A 247 -22.77 -1.85 -6.98
C MET A 247 -23.10 -3.05 -6.09
N PRO A 248 -24.38 -3.27 -5.73
CA PRO A 248 -24.77 -4.50 -5.05
C PRO A 248 -24.45 -5.68 -5.96
N LEU A 249 -23.69 -6.65 -5.45
CA LEU A 249 -23.54 -7.97 -6.06
C LEU A 249 -24.94 -8.49 -6.40
N GLN A 250 -25.35 -8.35 -7.66
CA GLN A 250 -26.46 -9.13 -8.19
C GLN A 250 -25.93 -10.55 -8.25
N LEU A 251 -26.16 -11.28 -7.17
CA LEU A 251 -26.14 -12.74 -7.19
C LEU A 251 -27.20 -13.14 -8.22
N SER A 252 -26.78 -13.26 -9.47
CA SER A 252 -27.52 -14.01 -10.47
C SER A 252 -27.50 -15.45 -9.96
N GLY A 253 -28.52 -15.80 -9.17
CA GLY A 253 -28.73 -17.15 -8.70
C GLY A 253 -28.71 -18.10 -9.90
N PRO A 254 -28.26 -19.35 -9.70
CA PRO A 254 -28.21 -20.31 -10.79
C PRO A 254 -29.59 -20.38 -11.45
N ARG A 255 -29.65 -20.05 -12.74
CA ARG A 255 -30.82 -20.32 -13.59
C ARG A 255 -31.06 -21.81 -13.51
N ASN A 256 -31.99 -22.22 -12.67
CA ASN A 256 -32.43 -23.60 -12.55
C ASN A 256 -33.20 -23.93 -13.84
N PRO A 257 -32.67 -24.73 -14.78
CA PRO A 257 -33.46 -25.18 -15.90
C PRO A 257 -34.38 -26.29 -15.36
N GLY A 258 -35.64 -25.91 -15.16
CA GLY A 258 -36.82 -26.75 -15.35
C GLY A 258 -36.75 -28.18 -14.84
N THR A 259 -37.42 -28.38 -13.71
CA THR A 259 -38.20 -29.58 -13.40
C THR A 259 -39.05 -30.01 -14.61
N ALA A 260 -38.57 -30.98 -15.38
CA ALA A 260 -39.40 -31.78 -16.27
C ALA A 260 -39.75 -33.10 -15.57
N ARG A 261 -40.82 -33.09 -14.77
CA ARG A 261 -41.57 -34.29 -14.40
C ARG A 261 -42.85 -34.33 -15.22
N GLY A 262 -42.97 -35.37 -16.03
CA GLY A 262 -44.21 -36.10 -16.26
C GLY A 262 -45.10 -35.67 -17.43
N ALA A 263 -45.13 -36.48 -18.49
CA ALA A 263 -46.37 -36.97 -19.07
C ALA A 263 -46.12 -38.22 -19.92
N ARG A 264 -46.76 -39.32 -19.48
CA ARG A 264 -47.03 -40.61 -20.13
C ARG A 264 -45.95 -41.69 -20.06
#